data_AF-A0A6V7TNQ3-F1
#
_entry.id   AF-A0A6V7TNQ3-F1
#
_cell.length_a   1.000
_cell.length_b   1.000
_cell.length_c   1.000
_cell.angle_alpha   90.00
_cell.angle_beta   90.00
_cell.angle_gamma   90.00
#
_symmetry.space_group_name_H-M   'P 1'
#
loop_
_entity.id
_entity.type
_entity.pdbx_description
1 polymer ?
#
loop_
_entity_poly.entity_id
_entity_poly.type
_entity_poly.pdbx_seq_one_letter_code
_entity_poly.pdbx_strand_id
1 'polypeptide(L)'
;MTRMINSVQSVLLELLLTIARPSLTTTDFVRPYRSETARCENGFESSEKAQDLARILMDNYSRSALPEPAPVNVHVEITIQDISDISAISGTFVIDFWISAIWQDTRLKFSHIDPCRRNLSLDHDMEPRLWSPNVCIVNSKKTKVHDSPKPNILLMIFPNGTTWLNYRIRSESPCIMELRKFPLDSIRCDLIFESYSYNIAEVTLDWLEWLPVSIIKDDLNLPDFKLTNITYGKTTEVFLQKI
;
A
#
# COMPACT_ATOMS: atom_id res chain seq x y z
N MET A 1 28.37 -27.69 -3.88
CA MET A 1 27.74 -27.31 -2.59
C MET A 1 26.88 -26.09 -2.90
N THR A 2 25.59 -26.29 -3.17
CA THR A 2 24.71 -25.25 -3.75
C THR A 2 23.78 -24.74 -2.65
N ARG A 3 24.08 -23.58 -2.05
CA ARG A 3 23.17 -22.94 -1.08
C ARG A 3 23.36 -21.42 -1.06
N MET A 4 22.60 -20.73 -1.90
CA MET A 4 21.85 -19.53 -1.53
C MET A 4 20.53 -19.61 -2.29
N ILE A 5 19.44 -19.78 -1.55
CA ILE A 5 18.07 -19.77 -2.08
C ILE A 5 17.57 -18.37 -1.76
N ASN A 6 17.48 -17.49 -2.77
CA ASN A 6 16.87 -16.19 -2.58
C ASN A 6 15.38 -16.35 -2.83
N SER A 7 14.57 -16.16 -1.78
CA SER A 7 13.11 -16.16 -1.89
C SER A 7 12.61 -14.73 -1.72
N VAL A 8 11.70 -14.31 -2.59
CA VAL A 8 11.01 -13.01 -2.50
C VAL A 8 9.55 -13.29 -2.21
N GLN A 9 8.95 -12.41 -1.42
CA GLN A 9 7.56 -12.50 -1.03
C GLN A 9 6.72 -11.44 -1.74
N SER A 10 5.58 -11.89 -2.25
CA SER A 10 4.69 -11.09 -3.08
C SER A 10 3.28 -11.15 -2.51
N VAL A 11 2.58 -10.04 -2.52
CA VAL A 11 1.13 -9.98 -2.25
C VAL A 11 0.39 -9.68 -3.54
N LEU A 12 -0.65 -10.46 -3.83
CA LEU A 12 -1.43 -10.42 -5.06
C LEU A 12 -2.81 -9.85 -4.78
N LEU A 13 -3.26 -8.93 -5.63
CA LEU A 13 -4.63 -8.46 -5.71
C LEU A 13 -5.18 -8.83 -7.10
N GLU A 14 -6.23 -9.65 -7.14
CA GLU A 14 -6.95 -10.06 -8.34
C GLU A 14 -8.34 -9.40 -8.35
N LEU A 15 -8.67 -8.77 -9.47
CA LEU A 15 -9.96 -8.10 -9.72
C LEU A 15 -10.70 -8.86 -10.82
N LEU A 16 -11.90 -9.32 -10.52
CA LEU A 16 -12.77 -10.01 -11.47
C LEU A 16 -13.85 -9.05 -11.98
N LEU A 17 -13.81 -8.72 -13.27
CA LEU A 17 -14.78 -7.86 -13.93
C LEU A 17 -15.62 -8.65 -14.93
N THR A 18 -16.89 -8.28 -15.08
CA THR A 18 -17.80 -8.82 -16.11
C THR A 18 -18.44 -7.68 -16.89
N ILE A 19 -18.94 -7.96 -18.09
CA ILE A 19 -19.65 -6.96 -18.89
C ILE A 19 -20.99 -6.61 -18.24
N ALA A 20 -21.24 -5.31 -18.07
CA ALA A 20 -22.44 -4.82 -17.38
C ALA A 20 -23.70 -5.10 -18.23
N ARG A 21 -24.72 -5.73 -17.62
CA ARG A 21 -26.10 -5.71 -18.12
C ARG A 21 -26.86 -4.57 -17.42
N PRO A 22 -27.82 -3.90 -18.09
CA PRO A 22 -28.59 -2.86 -17.44
C PRO A 22 -29.54 -3.49 -16.41
N SER A 23 -29.37 -3.15 -15.14
CA SER A 23 -30.38 -3.36 -14.10
C SER A 23 -30.31 -2.22 -13.09
N LEU A 24 -31.48 -1.61 -12.85
CA LEU A 24 -31.71 -0.67 -11.76
C LEU A 24 -31.74 -1.42 -10.43
N THR A 25 -31.04 -0.93 -9.40
CA THR A 25 -31.60 -0.24 -8.21
C THR A 25 -30.59 -0.20 -7.05
N THR A 26 -30.62 0.95 -6.35
CA THR A 26 -30.44 1.26 -4.91
C THR A 26 -30.42 0.08 -3.92
N THR A 27 -29.76 0.06 -2.77
CA THR A 27 -29.53 1.02 -1.66
C THR A 27 -28.19 0.65 -0.95
N ASP A 28 -27.55 1.43 -0.05
CA ASP A 28 -27.88 1.47 1.38
C ASP A 28 -26.86 2.19 2.31
N PHE A 29 -27.38 2.60 3.47
CA PHE A 29 -26.81 2.76 4.83
C PHE A 29 -25.44 3.42 5.09
N VAL A 30 -25.52 4.58 5.74
CA VAL A 30 -24.41 5.26 6.45
C VAL A 30 -24.23 4.65 7.86
N ARG A 31 -22.99 4.32 8.24
CA ARG A 31 -22.56 4.24 9.64
C ARG A 31 -21.45 5.27 9.91
N PRO A 32 -21.52 6.06 10.99
CA PRO A 32 -20.39 6.86 11.42
C PRO A 32 -19.40 6.03 12.24
N TYR A 33 -18.11 6.14 11.89
CA TYR A 33 -16.99 5.69 12.72
C TYR A 33 -16.79 6.68 13.87
N ARG A 34 -16.78 6.18 15.11
CA ARG A 34 -16.52 6.94 16.33
C ARG A 34 -15.05 6.72 16.72
N SER A 35 -14.25 7.78 16.69
CA SER A 35 -12.91 7.76 17.26
C SER A 35 -13.00 8.03 18.77
N GLU A 36 -12.43 7.13 19.56
CA GLU A 36 -12.18 7.37 20.99
C GLU A 36 -10.93 8.24 21.13
N THR A 37 -11.07 9.36 21.84
CA THR A 37 -9.97 10.25 22.17
C THR A 37 -9.31 9.80 23.47
N ALA A 38 -8.04 9.39 23.39
CA ALA A 38 -7.21 9.28 24.58
C ALA A 38 -7.00 10.69 25.18
N ARG A 39 -7.33 10.83 26.47
CA ARG A 39 -7.16 12.05 27.29
C ARG A 39 -5.68 12.17 27.68
N CYS A 40 -5.05 13.28 27.29
CA CYS A 40 -3.79 13.71 27.91
C CYS A 40 -4.16 14.42 29.21
N GLU A 41 -3.67 13.94 30.35
CA GLU A 41 -3.82 14.65 31.62
C GLU A 41 -2.75 15.73 31.75
N ASN A 42 -3.15 16.84 32.36
CA ASN A 42 -2.48 18.13 32.37
C ASN A 42 -1.02 18.06 32.85
N GLY A 43 -0.11 18.68 32.09
CA GLY A 43 1.21 19.07 32.59
C GLY A 43 2.37 19.10 31.61
N PHE A 44 2.21 18.58 30.38
CA PHE A 44 3.28 18.60 29.38
C PHE A 44 2.81 19.41 28.15
N GLU A 45 3.17 20.69 28.11
CA GLU A 45 3.11 21.46 26.86
C GLU A 45 4.09 20.80 25.88
N SER A 46 3.56 20.20 24.81
CA SER A 46 4.36 19.78 23.64
C SER A 46 5.03 21.04 23.05
N SER A 47 6.20 21.37 23.56
CA SER A 47 6.96 22.58 23.21
C SER A 47 7.71 22.44 21.89
N GLU A 48 8.04 21.22 21.47
CA GLU A 48 8.83 20.99 20.26
C GLU A 48 7.97 20.99 18.99
N LYS A 49 8.39 21.80 18.01
CA LYS A 49 7.74 21.78 16.68
C LYS A 49 7.99 20.42 16.04
N ALA A 50 7.05 19.96 15.22
CA ALA A 50 7.16 18.68 14.50
C ALA A 50 8.48 18.53 13.73
N GLN A 51 8.98 19.65 13.20
CA GLN A 51 10.25 19.73 12.47
C GLN A 51 11.47 19.51 13.36
N ASP A 52 11.44 20.00 14.60
CA ASP A 52 12.53 19.81 15.56
C ASP A 52 12.60 18.35 15.99
N LEU A 53 11.44 17.74 16.26
CA LEU A 53 11.36 16.31 16.57
C LEU A 53 11.85 15.44 15.40
N ALA A 54 11.43 15.77 14.17
CA ALA A 54 11.92 15.08 12.98
C ALA A 54 13.44 15.21 12.85
N ARG A 55 14.04 16.38 13.15
CA ARG A 55 15.48 16.57 13.13
C ARG A 55 16.19 15.71 14.17
N ILE A 56 15.66 15.64 15.39
CA ILE A 56 16.21 14.82 16.48
C ILE A 56 16.18 13.34 16.10
N LEU A 57 15.06 12.85 15.55
CA LEU A 57 14.93 11.46 15.12
C LEU A 57 15.91 11.09 14.00
N MET A 58 16.30 12.06 13.17
CA MET A 58 17.13 11.83 11.99
C MET A 58 18.63 11.98 12.24
N ASP A 59 19.07 12.55 13.38
CA ASP A 59 20.47 12.90 13.64
C ASP A 59 21.43 11.69 13.60
N ASN A 60 20.94 10.52 14.02
CA ASN A 60 21.69 9.24 13.97
C ASN A 60 20.94 8.15 13.18
N TYR A 61 20.02 8.55 12.30
CA TYR A 61 19.24 7.61 11.51
C TYR A 61 19.93 7.29 10.19
N SER A 62 20.14 6.00 9.93
CA SER A 62 20.65 5.52 8.64
C SER A 62 19.55 4.80 7.86
N ARG A 63 19.16 5.35 6.70
CA ARG A 63 18.19 4.72 5.80
C ARG A 63 18.66 3.40 5.20
N SER A 64 19.97 3.14 5.18
CA SER A 64 20.54 1.93 4.60
C SER A 64 20.53 0.76 5.57
N ALA A 65 20.38 1.03 6.87
CA ALA A 65 20.28 -0.02 7.88
C ALA A 65 18.83 -0.50 7.99
N LEU A 66 18.64 -1.82 7.88
CA LEU A 66 17.35 -2.47 8.12
C LEU A 66 16.88 -2.20 9.56
N PRO A 67 15.58 -1.91 9.76
CA PRO A 67 14.98 -1.92 11.09
C PRO A 67 15.15 -3.27 11.78
N GLU A 68 15.37 -3.25 13.10
CA GLU A 68 15.42 -4.46 13.91
C GLU A 68 14.11 -4.66 14.70
N PRO A 69 13.66 -5.92 14.89
CA PRO A 69 14.28 -7.17 14.42
C PRO A 69 14.00 -7.46 12.93
N ALA A 70 14.88 -8.25 12.30
CA ALA A 70 14.65 -8.82 10.97
C ALA A 70 14.02 -10.24 11.07
N PRO A 71 13.12 -10.63 10.16
CA PRO A 71 12.60 -9.83 9.06
C PRO A 71 11.67 -8.71 9.55
N VAL A 72 11.65 -7.61 8.80
CA VAL A 72 10.71 -6.51 9.05
C VAL A 72 9.34 -6.89 8.49
N ASN A 73 8.36 -7.02 9.37
CA ASN A 73 6.97 -7.28 8.99
C ASN A 73 6.33 -5.99 8.46
N VAL A 74 6.00 -5.99 7.17
CA VAL A 74 5.34 -4.88 6.49
C VAL A 74 3.91 -5.28 6.16
N HIS A 75 2.95 -4.56 6.73
CA HIS A 75 1.54 -4.73 6.42
C HIS A 75 1.17 -3.83 5.25
N VAL A 76 0.56 -4.43 4.24
CA VAL A 76 0.11 -3.78 3.01
C VAL A 76 -1.41 -3.67 3.03
N GLU A 77 -1.91 -2.51 2.68
CA GLU A 77 -3.32 -2.24 2.44
C GLU A 77 -3.46 -1.50 1.11
N ILE A 78 -4.51 -1.85 0.36
CA ILE A 78 -4.87 -1.18 -0.89
C ILE A 78 -6.25 -0.53 -0.76
N THR A 79 -6.35 0.73 -1.14
CA THR A 79 -7.63 1.42 -1.28
C THR A 79 -7.84 1.79 -2.74
N ILE A 80 -8.79 1.14 -3.40
CA ILE A 80 -9.14 1.40 -4.80
C ILE A 80 -9.91 2.71 -4.89
N GLN A 81 -9.39 3.65 -5.68
CA GLN A 81 -10.05 4.93 -5.95
C GLN A 81 -10.97 4.83 -7.15
N ASP A 82 -10.43 4.32 -8.27
CA ASP A 82 -11.14 4.22 -9.53
C ASP A 82 -10.46 3.22 -10.46
N ILE A 83 -11.23 2.69 -11.40
CA ILE A 83 -10.71 1.93 -12.54
C ILE A 83 -11.05 2.74 -13.79
N SER A 84 -10.03 3.37 -14.36
CA SER A 84 -10.18 4.40 -15.38
C SER A 84 -10.42 3.82 -16.78
N ASP A 85 -9.74 2.73 -17.14
CA ASP A 85 -9.78 2.18 -18.50
C ASP A 85 -9.50 0.67 -18.50
N ILE A 86 -10.12 -0.06 -19.42
CA ILE A 86 -9.92 -1.50 -19.64
C ILE A 86 -9.85 -1.74 -21.14
N SER A 87 -8.67 -2.10 -21.64
CA SER A 87 -8.39 -2.25 -23.06
C SER A 87 -8.21 -3.72 -23.44
N ALA A 88 -9.21 -4.27 -24.12
CA ALA A 88 -9.18 -5.60 -24.71
C ALA A 88 -8.09 -5.77 -25.78
N ILE A 89 -7.69 -4.68 -26.44
CA ILE A 89 -6.69 -4.69 -27.51
C ILE A 89 -5.29 -4.85 -26.93
N SER A 90 -4.96 -4.08 -25.89
CA SER A 90 -3.62 -4.10 -25.27
C SER A 90 -3.48 -5.13 -24.15
N GLY A 91 -4.57 -5.75 -23.72
CA GLY A 91 -4.52 -6.70 -22.60
C GLY A 91 -4.28 -6.00 -21.26
N THR A 92 -4.73 -4.75 -21.09
CA THR A 92 -4.40 -3.93 -19.90
C THR A 92 -5.60 -3.23 -19.30
N PHE A 93 -5.47 -2.87 -18.03
CA PHE A 93 -6.36 -1.93 -17.35
C PHE A 93 -5.56 -0.84 -16.67
N VAL A 94 -6.21 0.31 -16.47
CA VAL A 94 -5.67 1.46 -15.76
C VAL A 94 -6.46 1.64 -14.47
N ILE A 95 -5.75 1.62 -13.35
CA ILE A 95 -6.33 1.72 -12.01
C ILE A 95 -5.64 2.83 -11.21
N ASP A 96 -6.44 3.58 -10.47
CA ASP A 96 -6.02 4.58 -9.52
C ASP A 96 -6.33 4.06 -8.10
N PHE A 97 -5.31 3.97 -7.26
CA PHE A 97 -5.44 3.43 -5.91
C PHE A 97 -4.42 4.06 -4.96
N TRP A 98 -4.67 3.91 -3.67
CA TRP A 98 -3.67 4.15 -2.64
C TRP A 98 -3.08 2.82 -2.18
N ILE A 99 -1.76 2.79 -2.03
CA ILE A 99 -1.05 1.71 -1.36
C ILE A 99 -0.47 2.21 -0.06
N SER A 100 -0.82 1.55 1.04
CA SER A 100 -0.24 1.75 2.36
C SER A 100 0.76 0.65 2.65
N ALA A 101 1.95 1.01 3.11
CA ALA A 101 2.91 0.12 3.73
C ALA A 101 3.10 0.57 5.18
N ILE A 102 2.86 -0.35 6.12
CA ILE A 102 2.90 -0.09 7.56
C ILE A 102 3.88 -1.05 8.20
N TRP A 103 4.93 -0.54 8.82
CA TRP A 103 5.92 -1.33 9.55
C TRP A 103 6.29 -0.66 10.86
N GLN A 104 7.04 -1.35 11.70
CA GLN A 104 7.56 -0.79 12.94
C GLN A 104 9.07 -0.58 12.84
N ASP A 105 9.53 0.63 13.11
CA ASP A 105 10.95 0.98 13.23
C ASP A 105 11.21 1.55 14.62
N THR A 106 11.89 0.78 15.46
CA THR A 106 12.18 1.15 16.85
C THR A 106 13.05 2.39 16.97
N ARG A 107 13.84 2.72 15.94
CA ARG A 107 14.71 3.91 15.88
C ARG A 107 13.91 5.21 15.72
N LEU A 108 12.68 5.12 15.20
CA LEU A 108 11.78 6.25 15.01
C LEU A 108 10.81 6.45 16.19
N LYS A 109 10.96 5.68 17.26
CA LYS A 109 10.12 5.76 18.46
C LYS A 109 10.38 7.08 19.20
N PHE A 110 9.40 7.95 19.26
CA PHE A 110 9.50 9.25 19.95
C PHE A 110 8.64 9.37 21.22
N SER A 111 7.98 8.31 21.67
CA SER A 111 7.11 8.34 22.86
C SER A 111 7.81 8.83 24.15
N HIS A 112 9.14 8.78 24.19
CA HIS A 112 9.96 9.23 25.33
C HIS A 112 10.34 10.72 25.24
N ILE A 113 10.27 11.31 24.05
CA ILE A 113 10.58 12.73 23.77
C ILE A 113 9.30 13.55 23.88
N ASP A 114 8.24 13.12 23.18
CA ASP A 114 6.94 13.79 23.14
C ASP A 114 5.81 12.76 23.40
N PRO A 115 5.51 12.46 24.68
CA PRO A 115 4.53 11.44 25.06
C PRO A 115 3.08 11.84 24.74
N CYS A 116 2.80 13.13 24.57
CA CYS A 116 1.45 13.64 24.34
C CYS A 116 1.09 13.70 22.84
N ARG A 117 2.09 13.71 21.96
CA ARG A 117 1.87 13.69 20.51
C ARG A 117 1.38 12.33 20.06
N ARG A 118 0.23 12.32 19.37
CA ARG A 118 -0.40 11.09 18.84
C ARG A 118 0.25 10.59 17.55
N ASN A 119 0.75 11.50 16.72
CA ASN A 119 1.42 11.17 15.46
C ASN A 119 2.34 12.32 15.03
N LEU A 120 3.29 11.98 14.17
CA LEU A 120 4.19 12.91 13.51
C LEU A 120 3.98 12.76 12.00
N SER A 121 3.21 13.69 11.42
CA SER A 121 3.06 13.80 9.96
C SER A 121 4.25 14.55 9.37
N LEU A 122 4.88 13.96 8.36
CA LEU A 122 6.06 14.49 7.69
C LEU A 122 5.73 14.84 6.23
N ASP A 123 6.39 15.86 5.70
CA ASP A 123 6.29 16.20 4.27
C ASP A 123 7.00 15.12 3.42
N HIS A 124 6.60 14.99 2.15
CA HIS A 124 7.14 14.01 1.20
C HIS A 124 8.68 14.07 1.05
N ASP A 125 9.31 15.23 1.28
CA ASP A 125 10.78 15.42 1.28
C ASP A 125 11.51 14.61 2.36
N MET A 126 10.79 14.07 3.35
CA MET A 126 11.34 13.18 4.38
C MET A 126 11.37 11.72 3.92
N GLU A 127 10.48 11.30 3.02
CA GLU A 127 10.38 9.92 2.54
C GLU A 127 11.73 9.36 2.04
N PRO A 128 12.49 10.03 1.16
CA PRO A 128 13.72 9.46 0.63
C PRO A 128 14.86 9.41 1.66
N ARG A 129 14.69 10.02 2.83
CA ARG A 129 15.66 9.98 3.94
C ARG A 129 15.35 8.87 4.93
N LEU A 130 14.15 8.29 4.90
CA LEU A 130 13.79 7.15 5.73
C LEU A 130 14.09 5.83 5.02
N TRP A 131 14.27 4.78 5.81
CA TRP A 131 14.21 3.42 5.26
C TRP A 131 12.77 3.15 4.83
N SER A 132 12.60 2.56 3.65
CA SER A 132 11.30 2.09 3.16
C SER A 132 11.44 0.67 2.63
N PRO A 133 10.38 -0.16 2.72
CA PRO A 133 10.41 -1.55 2.24
C PRO A 133 10.43 -1.67 0.71
N ASN A 134 10.38 -0.55 -0.01
CA ASN A 134 10.38 -0.47 -1.47
C ASN A 134 9.37 -1.42 -2.14
N VAL A 135 8.10 -1.34 -1.70
CA VAL A 135 7.00 -2.12 -2.26
C VAL A 135 6.64 -1.57 -3.64
N CYS A 136 6.75 -2.38 -4.67
CA CYS A 136 6.55 -2.00 -6.07
C CYS A 136 5.54 -2.92 -6.76
N ILE A 137 4.95 -2.45 -7.86
CA ILE A 137 4.02 -3.24 -8.69
C ILE A 137 4.81 -3.91 -9.81
N VAL A 138 5.18 -5.18 -9.65
CA VAL A 138 6.16 -5.84 -10.54
C VAL A 138 5.60 -6.19 -11.91
N ASN A 139 4.29 -6.44 -11.99
CA ASN A 139 3.61 -6.78 -13.24
C ASN A 139 3.09 -5.54 -14.00
N SER A 140 3.33 -4.33 -13.50
CA SER A 140 2.90 -3.10 -14.16
C SER A 140 3.64 -2.87 -15.48
N LYS A 141 2.93 -2.31 -16.47
CA LYS A 141 3.55 -1.80 -17.71
C LYS A 141 3.98 -0.35 -17.54
N LYS A 142 3.21 0.43 -16.79
CA LYS A 142 3.46 1.85 -16.52
C LYS A 142 2.86 2.24 -15.19
N THR A 143 3.64 2.91 -14.34
CA THR A 143 3.18 3.37 -13.03
C THR A 143 3.62 4.80 -12.81
N LYS A 144 2.75 5.61 -12.21
CA LYS A 144 3.06 6.99 -11.81
C LYS A 144 2.44 7.29 -10.45
N VAL A 145 3.23 7.88 -9.55
CA VAL A 145 2.70 8.51 -8.33
C VAL A 145 2.03 9.83 -8.72
N HIS A 146 0.80 10.05 -8.26
CA HIS A 146 0.05 11.28 -8.54
C HIS A 146 0.75 12.51 -7.93
N ASP A 147 0.68 13.64 -8.63
CA ASP A 147 1.34 14.89 -8.30
C ASP A 147 0.40 16.09 -8.54
N SER A 148 -0.09 16.78 -7.49
CA SER A 148 -0.66 18.13 -7.64
C SER A 148 -1.03 18.75 -6.29
N PRO A 149 -0.40 19.87 -5.86
CA PRO A 149 0.76 20.55 -6.43
C PRO A 149 2.11 19.90 -6.08
N LYS A 150 2.10 18.93 -5.16
CA LYS A 150 3.25 18.12 -4.73
C LYS A 150 2.95 16.63 -4.97
N PRO A 151 3.95 15.74 -4.91
CA PRO A 151 3.72 14.29 -4.90
C PRO A 151 2.75 13.88 -3.78
N ASN A 152 1.77 13.06 -4.12
CA ASN A 152 0.74 12.59 -3.19
C ASN A 152 1.28 11.41 -2.38
N ILE A 153 2.14 11.75 -1.43
CA ILE A 153 2.78 10.83 -0.49
C ILE A 153 2.38 11.27 0.92
N LEU A 154 1.82 10.34 1.68
CA LEU A 154 1.58 10.51 3.10
C LEU A 154 2.64 9.71 3.87
N LEU A 155 3.34 10.39 4.78
CA LEU A 155 4.30 9.78 5.68
C LEU A 155 3.94 10.18 7.11
N MET A 156 3.64 9.19 7.95
CA MET A 156 3.25 9.40 9.33
C MET A 156 3.99 8.42 10.23
N ILE A 157 4.53 8.93 11.34
CA ILE A 157 5.19 8.12 12.37
C ILE A 157 4.36 8.19 13.65
N PHE A 158 4.08 7.04 14.25
CA PHE A 158 3.39 6.91 15.52
C PHE A 158 4.39 6.82 16.70
N PRO A 159 3.97 7.12 17.93
CA PRO A 159 4.87 7.26 19.08
C PRO A 159 5.67 6.00 19.39
N ASN A 160 5.13 4.81 19.05
CA ASN A 160 5.76 3.51 19.22
C ASN A 160 6.80 3.15 18.13
N GLY A 161 6.99 4.03 17.13
CA GLY A 161 7.86 3.80 15.97
C GLY A 161 7.15 3.14 14.78
N THR A 162 5.84 2.89 14.85
CA THR A 162 5.08 2.45 13.67
C THR A 162 5.10 3.55 12.62
N THR A 163 5.55 3.23 11.42
CA THR A 163 5.61 4.14 10.29
C THR A 163 4.57 3.72 9.27
N TRP A 164 3.77 4.68 8.84
CA TRP A 164 2.76 4.53 7.80
C TRP A 164 3.18 5.38 6.61
N LEU A 165 3.50 4.70 5.52
CA LEU A 165 3.83 5.28 4.23
C LEU A 165 2.73 4.95 3.25
N ASN A 166 2.16 5.96 2.61
CA ASN A 166 1.07 5.79 1.67
C ASN A 166 1.32 6.58 0.38
N TYR A 167 1.12 5.95 -0.76
CA TYR A 167 1.26 6.56 -2.08
C TYR A 167 -0.07 6.50 -2.82
N ARG A 168 -0.47 7.60 -3.46
CA ARG A 168 -1.54 7.58 -4.47
C ARG A 168 -0.94 7.28 -5.83
N ILE A 169 -1.27 6.12 -6.39
CA ILE A 169 -0.65 5.58 -7.61
C ILE A 169 -1.69 5.42 -8.72
N ARG A 170 -1.29 5.78 -9.94
CA ARG A 170 -1.93 5.34 -11.18
C ARG A 170 -1.07 4.24 -11.81
N SER A 171 -1.64 3.07 -12.04
CA SER A 171 -0.95 1.94 -12.67
C SER A 171 -1.70 1.45 -13.91
N GLU A 172 -0.97 1.21 -14.99
CA GLU A 172 -1.39 0.38 -16.10
C GLU A 172 -0.80 -1.02 -15.91
N SER A 173 -1.67 -2.01 -15.78
CA SER A 173 -1.30 -3.39 -15.43
C SER A 173 -2.02 -4.39 -16.33
N PRO A 174 -1.54 -5.64 -16.43
CA PRO A 174 -2.10 -6.64 -17.33
C PRO A 174 -3.45 -7.18 -16.85
N CYS A 175 -4.31 -7.52 -17.80
CA CYS A 175 -5.51 -8.32 -17.60
C CYS A 175 -5.53 -9.50 -18.56
N ILE A 176 -5.98 -10.64 -18.06
CA ILE A 176 -6.29 -11.84 -18.84
C ILE A 176 -7.76 -11.76 -19.26
N MET A 177 -7.98 -11.68 -20.58
CA MET A 177 -9.30 -11.61 -21.20
C MET A 177 -9.52 -12.84 -22.07
N GLU A 178 -10.39 -13.74 -21.62
CA GLU A 178 -10.76 -14.94 -22.36
C GLU A 178 -11.95 -14.64 -23.27
N LEU A 179 -11.72 -14.04 -24.45
CA LEU A 179 -12.77 -13.57 -25.38
C LEU A 179 -13.51 -14.68 -26.16
N ARG A 180 -13.63 -15.88 -25.58
CA ARG A 180 -14.22 -17.04 -26.25
C ARG A 180 -15.75 -17.01 -26.26
N LYS A 181 -16.37 -16.30 -25.32
CA LYS A 181 -17.83 -16.20 -25.16
C LYS A 181 -18.30 -14.75 -25.23
N PHE A 182 -17.61 -13.90 -25.99
CA PHE A 182 -17.95 -12.49 -26.13
C PHE A 182 -19.44 -12.30 -26.45
N PRO A 183 -20.19 -11.45 -25.72
CA PRO A 183 -19.78 -10.50 -24.66
C PRO A 183 -20.00 -11.00 -23.21
N LEU A 184 -20.00 -12.31 -22.94
CA LEU A 184 -20.27 -12.91 -21.62
C LEU A 184 -18.98 -13.33 -20.89
N ASP A 185 -17.86 -12.70 -21.23
CA ASP A 185 -16.56 -13.10 -20.71
C ASP A 185 -16.31 -12.50 -19.32
N SER A 186 -15.56 -13.25 -18.50
CA SER A 186 -14.98 -12.73 -17.26
C SER A 186 -13.56 -12.27 -17.53
N ILE A 187 -13.24 -11.07 -17.05
CA ILE A 187 -11.94 -10.44 -17.17
C ILE A 187 -11.25 -10.52 -15.81
N ARG A 188 -10.03 -11.06 -15.79
CA ARG A 188 -9.20 -11.14 -14.58
C ARG A 188 -8.04 -10.17 -14.71
N CYS A 189 -7.94 -9.25 -13.77
CA CYS A 189 -6.92 -8.21 -13.75
C CYS A 189 -6.11 -8.31 -12.47
N ASP A 190 -4.80 -8.45 -12.60
CA ASP A 190 -3.91 -8.76 -11.47
C ASP A 190 -2.98 -7.59 -11.17
N LEU A 191 -2.74 -7.33 -9.88
CA LEU A 191 -1.67 -6.49 -9.37
C LEU A 191 -0.81 -7.30 -8.42
N ILE A 192 0.48 -7.38 -8.73
CA ILE A 192 1.45 -8.11 -7.91
C ILE A 192 2.37 -7.09 -7.26
N PHE A 193 2.38 -7.07 -5.92
CA PHE A 193 3.20 -6.19 -5.12
C PHE A 193 4.33 -6.95 -4.46
N GLU A 194 5.56 -6.45 -4.59
CA GLU A 194 6.77 -7.11 -4.07
C GLU A 194 7.75 -6.11 -3.47
N SER A 195 8.53 -6.56 -2.48
CA SER A 195 9.68 -5.81 -1.98
C SER A 195 10.86 -6.00 -2.94
N TYR A 196 11.10 -5.03 -3.82
CA TYR A 196 12.08 -5.20 -4.90
C TYR A 196 13.53 -5.34 -4.39
N SER A 197 13.82 -4.71 -3.26
CA SER A 197 15.19 -4.58 -2.74
C SER A 197 15.57 -5.60 -1.67
N TYR A 198 14.62 -6.40 -1.18
CA TYR A 198 14.82 -7.23 0.01
C TYR A 198 14.27 -8.64 -0.21
N ASN A 199 14.96 -9.63 0.36
CA ASN A 199 14.48 -11.01 0.38
C ASN A 199 13.56 -11.28 1.59
N ILE A 200 12.94 -12.45 1.63
CA ILE A 200 12.01 -12.84 2.70
C ILE A 200 12.63 -12.89 4.11
N ALA A 201 13.96 -13.08 4.22
CA ALA A 201 14.65 -13.08 5.51
C ALA A 201 14.88 -11.66 6.05
N GLU A 202 14.79 -10.65 5.19
CA GLU A 202 14.96 -9.24 5.54
C GLU A 202 13.61 -8.53 5.69
N VAL A 203 12.66 -8.80 4.78
CA VAL A 203 11.34 -8.15 4.75
C VAL A 203 10.26 -9.18 4.42
N THR A 204 9.17 -9.19 5.20
CA THR A 204 7.96 -9.96 4.88
C THR A 204 6.83 -9.02 4.56
N LEU A 205 6.09 -9.32 3.49
CA LEU A 205 4.88 -8.59 3.11
C LEU A 205 3.66 -9.39 3.55
N ASP A 206 2.79 -8.75 4.31
CA ASP A 206 1.55 -9.31 4.81
C ASP A 206 0.38 -8.37 4.49
N TRP A 207 -0.79 -8.92 4.19
CA TRP A 207 -1.99 -8.10 4.08
C TRP A 207 -2.41 -7.60 5.45
N LEU A 208 -2.91 -6.36 5.54
CA LEU A 208 -3.49 -5.84 6.77
C LEU A 208 -4.71 -6.68 7.18
N GLU A 209 -4.66 -7.31 8.35
CA GLU A 209 -5.61 -8.37 8.75
C GLU A 209 -7.07 -7.92 8.73
N TRP A 210 -7.37 -6.69 9.18
CA TRP A 210 -8.73 -6.20 9.34
C TRP A 210 -9.31 -5.53 8.09
N LEU A 211 -8.46 -4.98 7.22
CA LEU A 211 -8.90 -4.26 6.01
C LEU A 211 -7.78 -4.31 4.95
N PRO A 212 -7.62 -5.45 4.26
CA PRO A 212 -6.55 -5.61 3.29
C PRO A 212 -6.81 -4.83 2.00
N VAL A 213 -8.08 -4.79 1.58
CA VAL A 213 -8.54 -4.08 0.38
C VAL A 213 -9.83 -3.34 0.68
N SER A 214 -9.90 -2.07 0.30
CA SER A 214 -11.10 -1.22 0.38
C SER A 214 -11.36 -0.50 -0.95
N ILE A 215 -12.61 -0.07 -1.17
CA ILE A 215 -12.99 0.77 -2.32
C ILE A 215 -13.59 2.06 -1.77
N ILE A 216 -13.20 3.22 -2.31
CA ILE A 216 -13.71 4.52 -1.83
C ILE A 216 -15.16 4.78 -2.26
N LYS A 217 -15.50 4.38 -3.47
CA LYS A 217 -16.82 4.60 -4.06
C LYS A 217 -17.63 3.32 -3.97
N ASP A 218 -18.91 3.46 -3.63
CA ASP A 218 -19.86 2.32 -3.62
C ASP A 218 -20.09 1.77 -5.03
N ASP A 219 -19.95 2.63 -6.05
CA ASP A 219 -20.02 2.25 -7.46
C ASP A 219 -18.82 2.81 -8.23
N LEU A 220 -18.06 1.91 -8.84
CA LEU A 220 -16.97 2.30 -9.74
C LEU A 220 -17.59 2.63 -11.09
N ASN A 221 -17.29 3.82 -11.62
CA ASN A 221 -17.89 4.29 -12.88
C ASN A 221 -17.24 3.59 -14.09
N LEU A 222 -17.63 2.35 -14.30
CA LEU A 222 -17.19 1.50 -15.40
C LEU A 222 -18.33 1.43 -16.43
N PRO A 223 -18.20 2.06 -17.60
CA PRO A 223 -19.30 2.15 -18.56
C PRO A 223 -19.71 0.78 -19.13
N ASP A 224 -18.72 -0.05 -19.46
CA ASP A 224 -18.92 -1.34 -20.12
C ASP A 224 -18.77 -2.54 -19.17
N PHE A 225 -18.25 -2.32 -17.96
CA PHE A 225 -17.85 -3.37 -17.03
C PHE A 225 -18.46 -3.17 -15.65
N LYS A 226 -18.53 -4.25 -14.88
CA LYS A 226 -18.87 -4.23 -13.47
C LYS A 226 -17.82 -5.04 -12.71
N LEU A 227 -17.29 -4.47 -11.64
CA LEU A 227 -16.45 -5.21 -10.71
C LEU A 227 -17.34 -6.19 -9.92
N THR A 228 -17.03 -7.48 -10.00
CA THR A 228 -17.86 -8.55 -9.41
C THR A 228 -17.23 -9.21 -8.21
N ASN A 229 -15.90 -9.34 -8.21
CA ASN A 229 -15.17 -9.97 -7.11
C ASN A 229 -13.79 -9.34 -6.96
N ILE A 230 -13.32 -9.32 -5.71
CA ILE A 230 -11.95 -8.94 -5.35
C ILE A 230 -11.38 -10.10 -4.53
N THR A 231 -10.26 -10.63 -4.98
CA THR A 231 -9.52 -11.68 -4.30
C THR A 231 -8.12 -11.16 -4.00
N TYR A 232 -7.59 -11.51 -2.83
CA TYR A 232 -6.24 -11.16 -2.44
C TYR A 232 -5.53 -12.37 -1.86
N GLY A 233 -4.22 -12.43 -2.05
CA GLY A 233 -3.42 -13.57 -1.67
C GLY A 233 -1.98 -13.20 -1.41
N LYS A 234 -1.23 -14.19 -0.93
CA LYS A 234 0.19 -14.06 -0.60
C LYS A 234 0.93 -15.25 -1.19
N THR A 235 2.02 -14.97 -1.91
CA THR A 235 2.85 -15.97 -2.58
C THR A 235 4.31 -15.74 -2.20
N THR A 236 5.10 -16.81 -2.20
CA THR A 236 6.55 -16.73 -2.04
C THR A 236 7.20 -17.38 -3.25
N GLU A 237 7.95 -16.59 -4.01
CA GLU A 237 8.68 -17.08 -5.16
C GLU A 237 10.10 -17.43 -4.76
N VAL A 238 10.57 -18.59 -5.25
CA VAL A 238 11.90 -19.12 -4.93
C VAL A 238 12.78 -19.00 -6.17
N PHE A 239 13.77 -18.10 -6.13
CA PHE A 239 14.73 -17.94 -7.21
C PHE A 239 15.90 -18.91 -7.03
N LEU A 240 16.00 -19.86 -7.95
CA LEU A 240 17.19 -20.72 -8.07
C LEU A 240 18.24 -19.97 -8.88
N GLN A 241 19.25 -19.40 -8.23
CA GLN A 241 20.46 -18.96 -8.93
C GLN A 241 21.21 -20.21 -9.43
N LYS A 242 21.23 -20.40 -10.75
CA LYS A 242 22.23 -21.28 -11.39
C LYS A 242 23.54 -20.50 -11.44
N ILE A 243 24.52 -20.94 -10.65
CA ILE A 243 25.93 -20.52 -10.75
C ILE A 243 26.55 -21.25 -11.95
#